data_AF-A0A5S4ENB3-F1
#
_entry.id   AF-A0A5S4ENB3-F1
#
_cell.length_a   1.000
_cell.length_b   1.000
_cell.length_c   1.000
_cell.angle_alpha   90.00
_cell.angle_beta   90.00
_cell.angle_gamma   90.00
#
_symmetry.space_group_name_H-M   'P 1'
#
loop_
_entity.id
_entity.type
_entity.pdbx_description
1 polymer ?
#
loop_
_entity_poly.entity_id
_entity_poly.type
_entity_poly.pdbx_seq_one_letter_code
_entity_poly.pdbx_strand_id
1 'polypeptide(L)'
;MGVELPWFDDVVRAGPSRRLSVMLTRLEVQRVLERMDGVHGLLARLLYGTGMRLMEGIRLRVQDLDFEQGEILIREGKEAKDRVTMLPDSWVADLRAHLLRRRQVFDDDLRRGKAAVHLPDALERKYPAANTSWGCQ
;
A
#
# COMPACT_ATOMS: atom_id res chain seq x y z
N MET A 1 -41.50 -37.15 17.40
CA MET A 1 -40.39 -37.81 18.11
C MET A 1 -39.14 -36.97 17.90
N GLY A 2 -38.86 -36.05 18.82
CA GLY A 2 -37.57 -35.36 18.89
C GLY A 2 -36.69 -36.16 19.84
N VAL A 3 -35.54 -36.63 19.37
CA VAL A 3 -34.57 -37.31 20.22
C VAL A 3 -33.70 -36.23 20.85
N GLU A 4 -33.84 -36.01 22.15
CA GLU A 4 -32.89 -35.21 22.91
C GLU A 4 -31.56 -35.97 22.98
N LEU A 5 -30.51 -35.34 22.49
CA LEU A 5 -29.14 -35.87 22.50
C LEU A 5 -28.40 -35.20 23.67
N PRO A 6 -28.26 -35.86 24.85
CA PRO A 6 -27.73 -35.25 26.07
C PRO A 6 -26.21 -34.99 26.05
N TRP A 7 -25.55 -35.22 24.91
CA TRP A 7 -24.11 -35.05 24.72
C TRP A 7 -23.75 -33.77 23.94
N PHE A 8 -24.73 -32.95 23.59
CA PHE A 8 -24.52 -31.76 22.76
C PHE A 8 -24.12 -30.50 23.55
N ASP A 9 -24.23 -30.51 24.87
CA ASP A 9 -23.97 -29.33 25.72
C ASP A 9 -22.47 -29.05 25.93
N ASP A 10 -21.58 -29.98 25.59
CA ASP A 10 -20.13 -29.87 25.82
C ASP A 10 -19.30 -29.69 24.52
N VAL A 11 -19.94 -29.40 23.39
CA VAL A 11 -19.22 -29.09 22.15
C VAL A 11 -18.73 -27.65 22.16
N VAL A 12 -17.64 -27.41 22.90
CA VAL A 12 -16.93 -26.14 22.89
C VAL A 12 -16.27 -25.97 21.51
N ARG A 13 -16.69 -24.94 20.77
CA ARG A 13 -16.06 -24.55 19.51
C ARG A 13 -14.56 -24.34 19.74
N ALA A 14 -13.73 -25.11 19.04
CA ALA A 14 -12.28 -24.92 19.07
C ALA A 14 -11.95 -23.46 18.73
N GLY A 15 -11.26 -22.78 19.66
CA GLY A 15 -10.81 -21.40 19.46
C GLY A 15 -9.96 -21.30 18.19
N PRO A 16 -10.02 -20.19 17.45
CA PRO A 16 -9.22 -20.03 16.24
C PRO A 16 -7.74 -20.26 16.59
N SER A 17 -7.09 -21.18 15.86
CA SER A 17 -5.66 -21.45 16.00
C SER A 17 -4.88 -20.14 15.89
N ARG A 18 -4.27 -19.69 16.99
CA ARG A 18 -3.37 -18.54 17.00
C ARG A 18 -2.16 -18.89 16.15
N ARG A 19 -2.15 -18.43 14.90
CA ARG A 19 -0.92 -18.38 14.11
C ARG A 19 -0.02 -17.37 14.80
N LEU A 20 1.01 -17.87 15.49
CA LEU A 20 2.05 -17.02 16.05
C LEU A 20 2.67 -16.25 14.89
N SER A 21 2.76 -14.93 15.03
CA SER A 21 3.48 -14.11 14.06
C SER A 21 4.95 -14.50 14.10
N VAL A 22 5.43 -15.17 13.04
CA VAL A 22 6.86 -15.39 12.85
C VAL A 22 7.47 -14.03 12.51
N MET A 23 8.21 -13.46 13.46
CA MET A 23 8.95 -12.23 13.24
C MET A 23 10.28 -12.58 12.58
N LEU A 24 10.57 -11.99 11.42
CA LEU A 24 11.86 -12.13 10.76
C LEU A 24 12.90 -11.31 11.51
N THR A 25 14.10 -11.87 11.66
CA THR A 25 15.27 -11.15 12.13
C THR A 25 15.72 -10.11 11.09
N ARG A 26 16.47 -9.08 11.53
CA ARG A 26 17.02 -8.06 10.62
C ARG A 26 17.83 -8.68 9.47
N LEU A 27 18.60 -9.74 9.77
CA LEU A 27 19.42 -10.43 8.78
C LEU A 27 18.57 -11.20 7.76
N GLU A 28 17.49 -11.84 8.18
CA GLU A 28 16.57 -12.52 7.27
C GLU A 28 15.86 -11.52 6.36
N VAL A 29 15.39 -10.39 6.92
CA VAL A 29 14.78 -9.33 6.11
C VAL A 29 15.78 -8.80 5.07
N GLN A 30 17.02 -8.54 5.48
CA GLN A 30 18.05 -8.07 4.56
C GLN A 30 18.27 -9.07 3.40
N ARG A 31 18.42 -10.37 3.70
CA ARG A 31 18.60 -11.42 2.69
C ARG A 31 17.43 -11.56 1.72
N VAL A 32 16.22 -11.26 2.18
CA VAL A 32 15.01 -11.24 1.34
C VAL A 32 15.05 -10.00 0.44
N LEU A 33 15.24 -8.81 1.01
CA LEU A 33 15.23 -7.54 0.27
C LEU A 33 16.36 -7.46 -0.79
N GLU A 34 17.51 -8.06 -0.52
CA GLU A 34 18.65 -8.15 -1.47
C GLU A 34 18.35 -8.99 -2.70
N ARG A 35 17.39 -9.93 -2.62
CA ARG A 35 16.97 -10.78 -3.74
C ARG A 35 15.76 -10.20 -4.48
N MET A 36 15.25 -9.04 -4.07
CA MET A 36 14.09 -8.41 -4.67
C MET A 36 14.48 -7.26 -5.59
N ASP A 37 14.10 -7.41 -6.85
CA ASP A 37 14.41 -6.46 -7.91
C ASP A 37 13.19 -5.65 -8.36
N GLY A 38 13.47 -4.57 -9.07
CA GLY A 38 12.47 -3.74 -9.74
C GLY A 38 11.44 -3.13 -8.77
N VAL A 39 10.18 -3.09 -9.21
CA VAL A 39 9.08 -2.44 -8.49
C VAL A 39 8.75 -3.16 -7.18
N HIS A 40 8.80 -4.49 -7.17
CA HIS A 40 8.50 -5.28 -5.97
C HIS A 40 9.56 -5.07 -4.90
N GLY A 41 10.85 -5.00 -5.27
CA GLY A 41 11.92 -4.67 -4.34
C GLY A 41 11.78 -3.26 -3.77
N LEU A 42 11.45 -2.27 -4.61
CA LEU A 42 11.19 -0.91 -4.17
C LEU A 42 10.02 -0.84 -3.18
N LEU A 43 8.89 -1.50 -3.50
CA LEU A 43 7.72 -1.57 -2.62
C LEU A 43 8.05 -2.26 -1.30
N ALA A 44 8.75 -3.39 -1.32
CA ALA A 44 9.11 -4.12 -0.11
C ALA A 44 10.03 -3.29 0.81
N ARG A 45 11.02 -2.60 0.24
CA ARG A 45 11.87 -1.66 0.97
C ARG A 45 11.04 -0.54 1.59
N LEU A 46 10.15 0.07 0.80
CA LEU A 46 9.25 1.14 1.27
C LEU A 46 8.41 0.66 2.45
N LEU A 47 7.70 -0.46 2.33
CA LEU A 47 6.87 -1.02 3.39
C LEU A 47 7.69 -1.32 4.65
N TYR A 48 8.89 -1.87 4.50
CA TYR A 48 9.74 -2.23 5.63
C TYR A 48 10.24 -1.01 6.40
N GLY A 49 10.75 0.04 5.74
CA GLY A 49 11.30 1.20 6.48
C GLY A 49 10.28 2.24 6.89
N THR A 50 9.12 2.31 6.23
CA THR A 50 8.06 3.26 6.61
C THR A 50 7.04 2.67 7.58
N GLY A 51 7.01 1.34 7.74
CA GLY A 51 6.02 0.64 8.56
C GLY A 51 4.60 0.68 7.97
N MET A 52 4.47 1.03 6.69
CA MET A 52 3.19 1.04 5.99
C MET A 52 2.59 -0.36 5.87
N ARG A 53 1.26 -0.44 5.87
CA ARG A 53 0.56 -1.66 5.48
C ARG A 53 0.65 -1.85 3.97
N LEU A 54 0.54 -3.10 3.51
CA LEU A 54 0.58 -3.43 2.08
C LEU A 54 -0.39 -2.57 1.25
N MET A 55 -1.64 -2.43 1.70
CA MET A 55 -2.64 -1.65 0.98
C MET A 55 -2.38 -0.14 1.01
N GLU A 56 -1.74 0.37 2.07
CA GLU A 56 -1.31 1.77 2.15
C GLU A 56 -0.23 2.03 1.09
N GLY A 57 0.76 1.13 0.96
CA GLY A 57 1.82 1.24 -0.05
C GLY A 57 1.33 1.05 -1.49
N ILE A 58 0.41 0.13 -1.73
CA ILE A 58 -0.16 -0.10 -3.07
C ILE A 58 -1.02 1.08 -3.55
N ARG A 59 -1.72 1.74 -2.63
CA ARG A 59 -2.59 2.90 -2.93
C ARG A 59 -1.88 4.24 -2.86
N LEU A 60 -0.56 4.23 -2.61
CA LEU A 60 0.21 5.44 -2.46
C LEU A 60 0.19 6.26 -3.75
N ARG A 61 -0.13 7.54 -3.59
CA ARG A 61 -0.36 8.50 -4.66
C ARG A 61 0.90 9.34 -4.89
N VAL A 62 1.09 9.89 -6.09
CA VAL A 62 2.31 10.69 -6.37
C VAL A 62 2.32 11.96 -5.53
N GLN A 63 1.15 12.56 -5.32
CA GLN A 63 0.91 13.72 -4.45
C GLN A 63 1.18 13.47 -2.96
N ASP A 64 1.22 12.21 -2.54
CA ASP A 64 1.42 11.86 -1.13
C ASP A 64 2.92 11.75 -0.77
N LEU A 65 3.82 11.89 -1.76
CA LEU A 65 5.26 11.88 -1.58
C LEU A 65 5.81 13.32 -1.56
N ASP A 66 6.24 13.79 -0.39
CA ASP A 66 6.96 15.05 -0.27
C ASP A 66 8.47 14.78 -0.25
N PHE A 67 9.12 15.01 -1.40
CA PHE A 67 10.56 14.84 -1.53
C PHE A 67 11.39 16.01 -0.99
N GLU A 68 10.78 17.16 -0.71
CA GLU A 68 11.50 18.32 -0.14
C GLU A 68 11.61 18.17 1.38
N GLN A 69 10.53 17.73 2.02
CA GLN A 69 10.46 17.51 3.46
C GLN A 69 10.89 16.08 3.84
N GLY A 70 10.94 15.16 2.87
CA GLY A 70 11.27 13.76 3.14
C GLY A 70 10.14 13.05 3.88
N GLU A 71 8.90 13.30 3.48
CA GLU A 71 7.70 12.84 4.17
C GLU A 71 6.76 12.08 3.21
N ILE A 72 6.01 11.12 3.77
CA ILE A 72 4.97 10.38 3.07
C ILE A 72 3.67 10.53 3.83
N LEU A 73 2.65 11.07 3.16
CA LEU A 73 1.29 11.16 3.67
C LEU A 73 0.55 9.84 3.43
N ILE A 74 0.22 9.13 4.51
CA ILE A 74 -0.59 7.93 4.45
C ILE A 74 -2.05 8.31 4.65
N ARG A 75 -2.85 8.22 3.59
CA ARG A 75 -4.30 8.46 3.64
C ARG A 75 -5.05 7.22 4.11
N GLU A 76 -6.16 7.43 4.81
CA GLU A 76 -7.07 6.36 5.24
C GLU A 76 -6.36 5.26 6.07
N GLY A 77 -5.48 5.68 7.00
CA GLY A 77 -4.89 4.78 7.98
C GLY A 77 -5.94 4.10 8.85
N LYS A 78 -5.51 3.22 9.77
CA LYS A 78 -6.43 2.62 10.77
C LYS A 78 -7.28 3.73 11.42
N GLU A 79 -8.61 3.52 11.51
CA GLU A 79 -9.60 4.52 11.97
C GLU A 79 -9.90 5.67 10.98
N ALA A 80 -9.52 5.54 9.70
CA ALA A 80 -9.69 6.57 8.67
C ALA A 80 -8.96 7.88 9.01
N LYS A 81 -7.87 7.80 9.77
CA LYS A 81 -7.01 8.93 10.10
C LYS A 81 -5.78 8.95 9.21
N ASP A 82 -5.48 10.12 8.68
CA ASP A 82 -4.26 10.36 7.94
C ASP A 82 -3.08 10.46 8.92
N ARG A 83 -1.90 10.00 8.49
CA ARG A 83 -0.66 10.12 9.26
C ARG A 83 0.51 10.36 8.31
N VAL A 84 1.58 10.93 8.84
CA VAL A 84 2.83 11.13 8.11
C VAL A 84 3.88 10.12 8.58
N THR A 85 4.69 9.61 7.66
CA THR A 85 5.87 8.79 7.94
C THR A 85 7.09 9.34 7.18
N MET A 86 8.30 9.06 7.67
CA MET A 86 9.52 9.58 7.08
C MET A 86 9.90 8.80 5.82
N LEU A 87 10.36 9.52 4.80
CA LEU A 87 10.98 8.98 3.60
C LEU A 87 12.51 9.02 3.73
N PRO A 88 13.19 7.86 3.78
CA PRO A 88 14.65 7.83 3.80
C PRO A 88 15.25 8.37 2.49
N ASP A 89 16.25 9.25 2.60
CA ASP A 89 16.97 9.84 1.45
C ASP A 89 17.55 8.80 0.49
N SER A 90 17.97 7.66 1.02
CA SER A 90 18.54 6.56 0.24
C SER A 90 17.61 6.03 -0.85
N TRP A 91 16.29 6.26 -0.73
CA TRP A 91 15.28 5.74 -1.67
C TRP A 91 14.73 6.80 -2.61
N VAL A 92 15.05 8.08 -2.38
CA VAL A 92 14.54 9.20 -3.18
C VAL A 92 14.92 9.05 -4.64
N ALA A 93 16.17 8.64 -4.93
CA ALA A 93 16.63 8.44 -6.30
C ALA A 93 15.84 7.32 -7.02
N ASP A 94 15.66 6.18 -6.37
CA ASP A 94 14.93 5.03 -6.92
C ASP A 94 13.44 5.34 -7.14
N LEU A 95 12.82 6.07 -6.20
CA LEU A 95 11.44 6.53 -6.30
C LEU A 95 11.26 7.52 -7.45
N ARG A 96 12.16 8.50 -7.59
CA ARG A 96 12.12 9.45 -8.71
C ARG A 96 12.27 8.72 -10.06
N ALA A 97 13.20 7.77 -10.16
CA ALA A 97 13.36 6.95 -11.36
C ALA A 97 12.11 6.09 -11.65
N HIS A 98 11.46 5.55 -10.62
CA HIS A 98 10.20 4.83 -10.77
C HIS A 98 9.08 5.75 -11.28
N LEU A 99 8.93 6.95 -10.71
CA LEU A 99 7.94 7.93 -11.13
C LEU A 99 8.15 8.38 -12.58
N LEU A 100 9.39 8.57 -13.02
CA LEU A 100 9.70 8.89 -14.42
C LEU A 100 9.23 7.80 -15.39
N ARG A 101 9.49 6.52 -15.07
CA ARG A 101 8.99 5.39 -15.87
C ARG A 101 7.47 5.33 -15.88
N ARG A 102 6.83 5.54 -14.72
CA ARG A 102 5.37 5.59 -14.62
C ARG A 102 4.77 6.75 -15.41
N ARG A 103 5.46 7.89 -15.49
CA ARG A 103 5.02 9.05 -16.28
C ARG A 103 4.98 8.75 -17.77
N GLN A 104 5.98 8.03 -18.29
CA GLN A 104 5.98 7.62 -19.69
C GLN A 104 4.78 6.71 -20.01
N VAL A 105 4.49 5.74 -19.13
CA VAL A 105 3.31 4.86 -19.29
C VAL A 105 2.02 5.67 -19.25
N PHE A 106 1.93 6.64 -18.35
CA PHE A 106 0.78 7.52 -18.25
C PHE A 106 0.59 8.39 -19.51
N ASP A 107 1.65 9.00 -20.03
CA ASP A 107 1.61 9.80 -21.25
C ASP A 107 1.18 8.94 -22.45
N ASP A 108 1.61 7.67 -22.51
CA ASP A 108 1.17 6.68 -23.50
C ASP A 108 -0.32 6.33 -23.35
N ASP A 109 -0.79 6.09 -22.14
CA ASP A 109 -2.19 5.77 -21.85
C ASP A 109 -3.10 6.97 -22.13
N LEU A 110 -2.62 8.19 -21.88
CA LEU A 110 -3.34 9.43 -22.17
C LEU A 110 -3.52 9.60 -23.68
N ARG A 111 -2.45 9.36 -24.46
CA ARG A 111 -2.54 9.35 -25.94
C ARG A 111 -3.51 8.31 -26.48
N ARG A 112 -3.70 7.21 -25.75
CA ARG A 112 -4.63 6.11 -26.11
C ARG A 112 -6.05 6.31 -25.56
N GLY A 113 -6.31 7.39 -24.82
CA GLY A 113 -7.61 7.66 -24.18
C GLY A 113 -7.94 6.68 -23.04
N LYS A 114 -6.94 6.04 -22.42
CA LYS A 114 -7.08 5.02 -21.38
C LYS A 114 -6.63 5.48 -19.98
N ALA A 115 -6.14 6.71 -19.84
CA ALA A 115 -5.61 7.25 -18.59
C ALA A 115 -6.70 7.66 -17.58
N ALA A 116 -7.71 6.81 -17.35
CA ALA A 116 -8.72 7.05 -16.33
C ALA A 116 -8.36 6.28 -15.05
N VAL A 117 -8.20 7.02 -13.96
CA VAL A 117 -7.81 6.47 -12.66
C VAL A 117 -8.97 6.60 -11.69
N HIS A 118 -9.19 5.57 -10.88
CA HIS A 118 -10.17 5.59 -9.82
C HIS A 118 -9.87 6.71 -8.79
N LEU A 119 -10.79 7.68 -8.70
CA LEU A 119 -10.82 8.71 -7.67
C LEU A 119 -11.85 8.33 -6.59
N PRO A 120 -11.54 8.50 -5.30
CA PRO A 120 -12.52 8.23 -4.24
C PRO A 120 -13.62 9.31 -4.19
N ASP A 121 -14.87 8.85 -4.13
CA ASP A 121 -16.09 9.59 -3.76
C ASP A 121 -16.16 11.04 -4.29
N ALA A 122 -16.04 12.02 -3.38
CA ALA A 122 -16.29 13.43 -3.63
C ALA A 122 -15.23 14.11 -4.51
N LEU A 123 -14.06 13.49 -4.69
CA LEU A 123 -12.98 14.08 -5.50
C LEU A 123 -13.30 14.06 -6.99
N GLU A 124 -13.89 12.99 -7.51
CA GLU A 124 -14.30 12.91 -8.92
C GLU A 124 -15.34 13.98 -9.25
N ARG A 125 -16.29 14.19 -8.32
CA ARG A 125 -17.36 15.18 -8.48
C ARG A 125 -16.85 16.62 -8.38
N LYS A 126 -15.81 16.87 -7.57
CA LYS A 126 -15.23 18.21 -7.37
C LYS A 126 -14.20 18.56 -8.45
N TYR A 127 -13.49 17.57 -8.98
CA TYR A 127 -12.45 17.73 -9.99
C TYR A 127 -12.60 16.67 -11.09
N PRO A 128 -13.50 16.88 -12.06
CA PRO A 128 -13.81 15.89 -13.09
C PRO A 128 -12.63 15.57 -14.03
N ALA A 129 -11.60 16.41 -14.10
CA ALA A 129 -10.38 16.18 -14.88
C ALA A 129 -9.22 15.60 -14.03
N ALA A 130 -9.38 15.45 -12.71
CA ALA A 130 -8.33 14.96 -11.83
C ALA A 130 -7.90 13.53 -12.20
N ASN A 131 -8.83 12.70 -12.69
CA ASN A 131 -8.60 11.31 -13.06
C ASN A 131 -7.65 11.13 -14.26
N THR A 132 -7.37 12.20 -15.01
CA THR A 132 -6.47 12.25 -16.19
C THR A 132 -5.27 13.17 -15.95
N SER A 133 -5.00 13.56 -14.70
CA SER A 133 -3.85 14.40 -14.35
C SER A 133 -2.80 13.58 -13.59
N TRP A 134 -1.53 13.81 -13.90
CA TRP A 134 -0.40 13.11 -13.29
C TRP A 134 -0.35 13.27 -11.74
N GLY A 135 -0.84 14.40 -11.23
CA GLY A 135 -0.78 14.75 -9.82
C GLY A 135 -2.02 14.41 -8.98
N CYS A 136 -3.17 14.11 -9.59
CA CYS A 136 -4.36 13.65 -8.83
C CYS A 136 -4.54 12.14 -8.82
N GLN A 137 -3.49 11.40 -9.21
CA GLN A 137 -3.36 9.99 -8.86
C GLN A 137 -2.72 9.83 -7.51
#